data_AF-A0A2G5LFS8-F1
#
_entry.id   AF-A0A2G5LFS8-F1
#
_cell.length_a   1.000
_cell.length_b   1.000
_cell.length_c   1.000
_cell.angle_alpha   90.00
_cell.angle_beta   90.00
_cell.angle_gamma   90.00
#
_symmetry.space_group_name_H-M   'P 1'
#
loop_
_entity.id
_entity.type
_entity.pdbx_description
1 polymer ?
#
loop_
_entity_poly.entity_id
_entity_poly.type
_entity_poly.pdbx_seq_one_letter_code
_entity_poly.pdbx_strand_id
1 'polypeptide(L)'
;MCELFNSNDPQISEVAHILFETGLLDLPDRLVTALLLGVTTDDPPDTSDRDALETHAYQTLLGRPFSEMAAFAGYTEGLSPFDTHQGVKGLEFPRVMVILNDEEAGGFLFSYDKLLGVKPASESDVKNQREGKDDSLARTRRLLYVTCSRAEESLAIVVYTAQPATAKQRVIEAGWLQPEEIEIL
;
A
#
# COMPACT_ATOMS: atom_id res chain seq x y z
N MET A 1 -27.14 7.13 -16.71
CA MET A 1 -26.12 7.11 -15.65
C MET A 1 -26.69 6.67 -14.30
N CYS A 2 -27.71 7.32 -13.73
CA CYS A 2 -28.27 6.92 -12.42
C CYS A 2 -28.81 5.48 -12.38
N GLU A 3 -29.40 4.98 -13.48
CA GLU A 3 -29.86 3.59 -13.55
C GLU A 3 -28.73 2.56 -13.49
N LEU A 4 -27.52 2.92 -13.94
CA LEU A 4 -26.36 2.02 -13.96
C LEU A 4 -25.88 1.68 -12.53
N PHE A 5 -26.12 2.58 -11.57
CA PHE A 5 -25.70 2.45 -10.17
C PHE A 5 -26.81 1.96 -9.24
N ASN A 6 -28.02 1.67 -9.76
CA ASN A 6 -29.12 1.19 -8.94
C ASN A 6 -28.88 -0.27 -8.51
N SER A 7 -28.33 -0.44 -7.30
CA SER A 7 -28.00 -1.75 -6.70
C SER A 7 -27.00 -2.59 -7.52
N ASN A 8 -26.15 -1.92 -8.30
CA ASN A 8 -25.12 -2.53 -9.12
C ASN A 8 -23.79 -1.80 -8.92
N ASP A 9 -22.68 -2.53 -9.10
CA ASP A 9 -21.32 -1.98 -9.12
C ASP A 9 -20.79 -2.14 -10.55
N PRO A 10 -21.09 -1.18 -11.45
CA PRO A 10 -20.73 -1.30 -12.86
C PRO A 10 -19.21 -1.30 -13.05
N GLN A 11 -18.74 -1.79 -14.18
CA GLN A 11 -17.35 -1.62 -14.54
C GLN A 11 -17.03 -0.15 -14.86
N ILE A 12 -15.76 0.21 -14.69
CA ILE A 12 -15.25 1.53 -15.10
C ILE A 12 -15.49 1.74 -16.61
N SER A 13 -15.39 0.69 -17.43
CA SER A 13 -15.70 0.71 -18.86
C SER A 13 -17.13 1.15 -19.17
N GLU A 14 -18.13 0.65 -18.45
CA GLU A 14 -19.55 0.99 -18.66
C GLU A 14 -19.81 2.48 -18.39
N VAL A 15 -19.19 3.02 -17.35
CA VAL A 15 -19.28 4.44 -17.02
C VAL A 15 -18.51 5.28 -18.05
N ALA A 16 -17.30 4.87 -18.42
CA ALA A 16 -16.47 5.55 -19.41
C ALA A 16 -17.14 5.61 -20.78
N HIS A 17 -17.83 4.54 -21.21
CA HIS A 17 -18.62 4.54 -22.44
C HIS A 17 -19.74 5.58 -22.42
N ILE A 18 -20.50 5.67 -21.33
CA ILE A 18 -21.55 6.69 -21.21
C ILE A 18 -20.94 8.10 -21.29
N LEU A 19 -19.83 8.34 -20.59
CA LEU A 19 -19.15 9.64 -20.64
C LEU A 19 -18.66 9.98 -22.05
N PHE A 20 -18.09 9.00 -22.74
CA PHE A 20 -17.63 9.14 -24.12
C PHE A 20 -18.78 9.45 -25.09
N GLU A 21 -19.89 8.72 -25.01
CA GLU A 21 -21.05 8.91 -25.90
C GLU A 21 -21.80 10.21 -25.64
N THR A 22 -21.94 10.58 -24.36
CA THR A 22 -22.72 11.76 -23.97
C THR A 22 -21.92 13.05 -24.04
N GLY A 23 -20.58 12.97 -24.00
CA GLY A 23 -19.70 14.12 -23.89
C GLY A 23 -19.91 14.91 -22.59
N LEU A 24 -20.44 14.27 -21.54
CA LEU A 24 -20.74 14.95 -20.27
C LEU A 24 -19.47 15.45 -19.57
N LEU A 25 -18.37 14.71 -19.73
CA LEU A 25 -17.04 15.06 -19.24
C LEU A 25 -16.01 14.71 -20.31
N ASP A 26 -14.98 15.55 -20.44
CA ASP A 26 -13.85 15.25 -21.31
C ASP A 26 -13.05 14.07 -20.74
N LEU A 27 -12.83 13.07 -21.58
CA LEU A 27 -11.98 11.92 -21.26
C LEU A 27 -10.59 12.12 -21.87
N PRO A 28 -9.51 11.86 -21.12
CA PRO A 28 -8.15 11.92 -21.67
C PRO A 28 -7.99 10.97 -22.87
N ASP A 29 -7.30 11.40 -23.93
CA ASP A 29 -7.10 10.63 -25.17
C ASP A 29 -6.59 9.20 -24.94
N ARG A 30 -5.75 9.01 -23.92
CA ARG A 30 -5.19 7.71 -23.55
C ARG A 30 -6.25 6.76 -23.00
N LEU A 31 -7.16 7.28 -22.18
CA LEU A 31 -8.30 6.51 -21.65
C LEU A 31 -9.28 6.17 -22.78
N VAL A 32 -9.54 7.11 -23.70
CA VAL A 32 -10.36 6.87 -24.89
C VAL A 32 -9.73 5.79 -25.78
N THR A 33 -8.42 5.87 -26.02
CA THR A 33 -7.69 4.85 -26.80
C THR A 33 -7.87 3.47 -26.19
N ALA A 34 -7.65 3.33 -24.87
CA ALA A 34 -7.85 2.06 -24.17
C ALA A 34 -9.31 1.59 -24.21
N LEU A 35 -10.28 2.50 -24.06
CA LEU A 35 -11.71 2.19 -24.13
C LEU A 35 -12.09 1.63 -25.50
N LEU A 36 -11.57 2.20 -26.59
CA LEU A 36 -11.81 1.73 -27.95
C LEU A 36 -11.13 0.40 -28.26
N LEU A 37 -9.97 0.13 -27.65
CA LEU A 37 -9.29 -1.16 -27.75
C LEU A 37 -9.95 -2.26 -26.90
N GLY A 38 -10.75 -1.87 -25.89
CA GLY A 38 -11.52 -2.76 -25.03
C GLY A 38 -10.77 -3.22 -23.79
N VAL A 39 -11.51 -3.78 -22.84
CA VAL A 39 -10.96 -4.36 -21.59
C VAL A 39 -10.07 -5.56 -21.91
N THR A 40 -8.97 -5.72 -21.17
CA THR A 40 -8.10 -6.89 -21.25
C THR A 40 -7.86 -7.52 -19.88
N THR A 41 -7.66 -8.84 -19.87
CA THR A 41 -7.18 -9.63 -18.74
C THR A 41 -5.86 -10.33 -19.06
N ASP A 42 -5.28 -10.03 -20.22
CA ASP A 42 -4.02 -10.63 -20.64
C ASP A 42 -2.86 -10.09 -19.80
N ASP A 43 -1.73 -10.80 -19.81
CA ASP A 43 -0.50 -10.29 -19.22
C ASP A 43 -0.01 -9.03 -19.95
N PRO A 44 0.73 -8.14 -19.26
CA PRO A 44 1.35 -6.98 -19.89
C PRO A 44 2.20 -7.37 -21.10
N PRO A 45 2.20 -6.57 -22.17
CA PRO A 45 3.00 -6.87 -23.34
C PRO A 45 4.50 -6.90 -22.98
N ASP A 46 5.23 -7.89 -23.51
CA ASP A 46 6.68 -7.98 -23.37
C ASP A 46 7.37 -6.94 -24.27
N THR A 47 7.36 -5.69 -23.81
CA THR A 47 7.92 -4.53 -24.50
C THR A 47 8.44 -3.50 -23.51
N SER A 48 9.41 -2.68 -23.95
CA SER A 48 9.87 -1.49 -23.22
C SER A 48 9.14 -0.21 -23.65
N ASP A 49 8.21 -0.33 -24.60
CA ASP A 49 7.38 0.79 -25.05
C ASP A 49 6.41 1.23 -23.95
N ARG A 50 6.66 2.42 -23.42
CA ARG A 50 5.87 3.01 -22.33
C ARG A 50 4.41 3.26 -22.74
N ASP A 51 4.16 3.68 -23.97
CA ASP A 51 2.78 3.99 -24.41
C ASP A 51 1.96 2.70 -24.55
N ALA A 52 2.59 1.62 -25.02
CA ALA A 52 1.95 0.30 -25.05
C ALA A 52 1.64 -0.24 -23.65
N LEU A 53 2.58 -0.12 -22.71
CA LEU A 53 2.39 -0.54 -21.32
C LEU A 53 1.32 0.29 -20.60
N GLU A 54 1.30 1.60 -20.82
CA GLU A 54 0.28 2.49 -20.24
C GLU A 54 -1.11 2.22 -20.84
N THR A 55 -1.20 2.00 -22.14
CA THR A 55 -2.47 1.61 -22.80
C THR A 55 -3.00 0.32 -22.21
N HIS A 56 -2.15 -0.71 -22.08
CA HIS A 56 -2.52 -1.98 -21.46
C HIS A 56 -3.02 -1.77 -20.02
N ALA A 57 -2.32 -0.96 -19.21
CA ALA A 57 -2.75 -0.66 -17.84
C ALA A 57 -4.14 -0.01 -17.79
N TYR A 58 -4.46 0.91 -18.70
CA TYR A 58 -5.81 1.48 -18.82
C TYR A 58 -6.85 0.44 -19.25
N GLN A 59 -6.52 -0.47 -20.16
CA GLN A 59 -7.43 -1.56 -20.55
C GLN A 59 -7.75 -2.49 -19.37
N THR A 60 -6.76 -2.80 -18.53
CA THR A 60 -6.97 -3.57 -17.30
C THR A 60 -7.81 -2.78 -16.29
N LEU A 61 -7.52 -1.48 -16.10
CA LEU A 61 -8.28 -0.59 -15.22
C LEU A 61 -9.76 -0.54 -15.61
N LEU A 62 -10.07 -0.42 -16.90
CA LEU A 62 -11.44 -0.34 -17.41
C LEU A 62 -12.29 -1.57 -17.05
N GLY A 63 -11.67 -2.73 -16.83
CA GLY A 63 -12.35 -3.94 -16.40
C GLY A 63 -12.65 -4.03 -14.90
N ARG A 64 -12.16 -3.08 -14.09
CA ARG A 64 -12.38 -3.06 -12.64
C ARG A 64 -13.78 -2.52 -12.29
N PRO A 65 -14.37 -2.94 -11.17
CA PRO A 65 -15.60 -2.35 -10.66
C PRO A 65 -15.39 -0.86 -10.32
N PHE A 66 -16.42 -0.06 -10.53
CA PHE A 66 -16.37 1.39 -10.32
C PHE A 66 -16.19 1.73 -8.83
N SER A 67 -16.68 0.89 -7.93
CA SER A 67 -16.45 1.05 -6.48
C SER A 67 -14.97 1.16 -6.11
N GLU A 68 -14.06 0.51 -6.85
CA GLU A 68 -12.62 0.62 -6.62
C GLU A 68 -12.10 2.01 -7.01
N MET A 69 -12.60 2.59 -8.09
CA MET A 69 -12.26 3.96 -8.49
C MET A 69 -12.78 4.97 -7.47
N ALA A 70 -14.00 4.76 -6.96
CA ALA A 70 -14.58 5.61 -5.91
C ALA A 70 -13.79 5.50 -4.59
N ALA A 71 -13.38 4.29 -4.21
CA ALA A 71 -12.53 4.06 -3.04
C ALA A 71 -11.15 4.73 -3.21
N PHE A 72 -10.55 4.63 -4.41
CA PHE A 72 -9.29 5.30 -4.71
C PHE A 72 -9.42 6.83 -4.67
N ALA A 73 -10.52 7.40 -5.18
CA ALA A 73 -10.79 8.83 -5.04
C ALA A 73 -10.94 9.25 -3.57
N GLY A 74 -11.65 8.46 -2.76
CA GLY A 74 -11.72 8.69 -1.31
C GLY A 74 -10.34 8.65 -0.64
N TYR A 75 -9.45 7.76 -1.08
CA TYR A 75 -8.06 7.72 -0.62
C TYR A 75 -7.27 8.98 -0.98
N THR A 76 -7.35 9.46 -2.23
CA THR A 76 -6.61 10.67 -2.64
C THR A 76 -7.13 11.94 -1.96
N GLU A 77 -8.38 11.94 -1.53
CA GLU A 77 -9.00 13.02 -0.76
C GLU A 77 -8.75 12.92 0.76
N GLY A 78 -8.04 11.88 1.23
CA GLY A 78 -7.77 11.66 2.66
C GLY A 78 -8.99 11.20 3.46
N LEU A 79 -10.04 10.71 2.78
CA LEU A 79 -11.25 10.15 3.38
C LEU A 79 -11.14 8.64 3.62
N SER A 80 -10.09 8.01 3.09
CA SER A 80 -9.80 6.60 3.32
C SER A 80 -9.28 6.35 4.74
N PRO A 81 -9.61 5.20 5.35
CA PRO A 81 -8.99 4.78 6.60
C PRO A 81 -7.52 4.31 6.42
N PHE A 82 -7.02 4.28 5.19
CA PHE A 82 -5.65 3.90 4.85
C PHE A 82 -4.84 5.13 4.44
N ASP A 83 -3.61 5.23 4.94
CA ASP A 83 -2.67 6.27 4.54
C ASP A 83 -1.24 5.74 4.66
N THR A 84 -0.32 6.34 3.90
CA THR A 84 1.11 6.09 4.02
C THR A 84 1.69 6.86 5.21
N HIS A 85 2.86 6.41 5.69
CA HIS A 85 3.59 7.06 6.78
C HIS A 85 3.83 8.58 6.57
N GLN A 86 3.80 9.08 5.33
CA GLN A 86 4.01 10.50 5.02
C GLN A 86 2.74 11.35 5.18
N GLY A 87 1.53 10.78 5.00
CA GLY A 87 0.27 11.52 5.08
C GLY A 87 -0.26 11.71 6.51
N VAL A 88 0.10 10.81 7.44
CA VAL A 88 -0.39 10.82 8.83
C VAL A 88 0.39 11.72 9.80
N LYS A 89 1.36 12.51 9.32
CA LYS A 89 2.24 13.29 10.19
C LYS A 89 1.49 14.44 10.88
N GLY A 90 1.31 14.31 12.20
CA GLY A 90 0.63 15.33 13.03
C GLY A 90 -0.85 15.03 13.24
N LEU A 91 -1.35 13.91 12.74
CA LEU A 91 -2.68 13.38 13.01
C LEU A 91 -2.61 12.33 14.11
N GLU A 92 -3.73 12.08 14.78
CA GLU A 92 -3.93 11.03 15.76
C GLU A 92 -5.30 10.39 15.49
N PHE A 93 -5.42 9.10 15.81
CA PHE A 93 -6.61 8.31 15.52
C PHE A 93 -6.95 7.40 16.71
N PRO A 94 -8.25 7.17 17.00
CA PRO A 94 -8.64 6.29 18.10
C PRO A 94 -8.02 4.89 18.01
N ARG A 95 -8.02 4.31 16.80
CA ARG A 95 -7.49 2.95 16.57
C ARG A 95 -6.63 2.94 15.33
N VAL A 96 -5.42 2.37 15.43
CA VAL A 96 -4.46 2.30 14.33
C VAL A 96 -4.03 0.86 14.12
N MET A 97 -3.99 0.44 12.86
CA MET A 97 -3.36 -0.81 12.45
C MET A 97 -2.17 -0.48 11.57
N VAL A 98 -0.98 -0.92 11.98
CA VAL A 98 0.26 -0.73 11.24
C VAL A 98 0.59 -2.02 10.51
N ILE A 99 0.67 -1.97 9.19
CA ILE A 99 1.02 -3.13 8.36
C ILE A 99 2.49 -3.01 7.96
N LEU A 100 3.29 -3.99 8.38
CA LEU A 100 4.72 -4.10 8.10
C LEU A 100 4.93 -5.20 7.06
N ASN A 101 5.26 -4.82 5.82
CA ASN A 101 5.55 -5.77 4.75
C ASN A 101 6.81 -5.32 3.99
N ASP A 102 7.96 -5.88 4.39
CA ASP A 102 9.26 -5.55 3.78
C ASP A 102 9.33 -5.97 2.29
N GLU A 103 8.58 -6.99 1.87
CA GLU A 103 8.60 -7.50 0.48
C GLU A 103 7.88 -6.54 -0.49
N GLU A 104 6.73 -6.00 -0.07
CA GLU A 104 5.91 -5.09 -0.88
C GLU A 104 6.29 -3.60 -0.71
N ALA A 105 7.15 -3.26 0.26
CA ALA A 105 7.51 -1.86 0.54
C ALA A 105 8.30 -1.16 -0.59
N GLY A 106 8.83 -1.91 -1.56
CA GLY A 106 9.45 -1.36 -2.78
C GLY A 106 10.74 -0.56 -2.58
N GLY A 107 11.33 -0.55 -1.38
CA GLY A 107 12.52 0.25 -1.05
C GLY A 107 13.41 -0.37 0.04
N PHE A 108 14.67 0.05 0.09
CA PHE A 108 15.71 -0.56 0.95
C PHE A 108 16.12 0.31 2.16
N LEU A 109 15.44 1.45 2.38
CA LEU A 109 15.81 2.41 3.42
C LEU A 109 15.40 1.98 4.83
N PHE A 110 14.38 1.13 4.92
CA PHE A 110 13.81 0.59 6.14
C PHE A 110 13.81 -0.93 6.04
N SER A 111 13.89 -1.62 7.17
CA SER A 111 13.67 -3.07 7.22
C SER A 111 13.17 -3.48 8.60
N TYR A 112 11.91 -3.90 8.63
CA TYR A 112 11.29 -4.43 9.83
C TYR A 112 11.82 -5.82 10.16
N ASP A 113 12.19 -6.63 9.17
CA ASP A 113 12.86 -7.92 9.43
C ASP A 113 14.18 -7.74 10.19
N LYS A 114 14.98 -6.71 9.85
CA LYS A 114 16.19 -6.38 10.61
C LYS A 114 15.86 -5.88 12.01
N LEU A 115 14.85 -5.02 12.13
CA LEU A 115 14.43 -4.44 13.41
C LEU A 115 13.90 -5.51 14.38
N LEU A 116 13.14 -6.48 13.86
CA LEU A 116 12.55 -7.59 14.60
C LEU A 116 13.53 -8.77 14.79
N GLY A 117 14.78 -8.65 14.30
CA GLY A 117 15.81 -9.67 14.49
C GLY A 117 15.62 -10.94 13.66
N VAL A 118 14.77 -10.90 12.63
CA VAL A 118 14.60 -11.96 11.62
C VAL A 118 15.80 -12.00 10.67
N LYS A 119 16.28 -10.82 10.27
CA LYS A 119 17.51 -10.65 9.49
C LYS A 119 18.58 -9.97 10.35
N PRO A 120 19.86 -10.36 10.23
CA PRO A 120 20.93 -9.63 10.90
C PRO A 120 21.10 -8.22 10.31
N ALA A 121 21.62 -7.30 11.12
CA ALA A 121 22.08 -6.00 10.64
C ALA A 121 23.17 -6.21 9.57
N SER A 122 23.17 -5.37 8.52
CA SER A 122 24.20 -5.45 7.49
C SER A 122 25.52 -4.87 7.97
N GLU A 123 26.63 -5.17 7.27
CA GLU A 123 27.95 -4.63 7.62
C GLU A 123 27.97 -3.09 7.63
N SER A 124 27.23 -2.46 6.71
CA SER A 124 27.09 -1.00 6.66
C SER A 124 26.30 -0.46 7.85
N ASP A 125 25.26 -1.17 8.30
CA ASP A 125 24.49 -0.80 9.51
C ASP A 125 25.41 -0.83 10.74
N VAL A 126 26.19 -1.91 10.91
CA VAL A 126 27.12 -2.07 12.04
C VAL A 126 28.21 -0.99 12.00
N LYS A 127 28.76 -0.69 10.82
CA LYS A 127 29.74 0.38 10.64
C LYS A 127 29.15 1.74 11.01
N ASN A 128 27.96 2.06 10.50
CA ASN A 128 27.29 3.34 10.78
C ASN A 128 27.00 3.52 12.27
N GLN A 129 26.52 2.47 12.94
CA GLN A 129 26.29 2.49 14.39
C GLN A 129 27.58 2.79 15.18
N ARG A 130 28.70 2.15 14.82
CA ARG A 130 30.01 2.40 15.45
C ARG A 130 30.51 3.83 15.23
N GLU A 131 30.21 4.40 14.07
CA GLU A 131 30.58 5.77 13.71
C GLU A 131 29.59 6.83 14.20
N GLY A 132 28.53 6.44 14.93
CA GLY A 132 27.47 7.36 15.39
C GLY A 132 26.63 7.96 14.26
N LYS A 133 26.61 7.31 13.09
CA LYS A 133 25.84 7.70 11.91
C LYS A 133 24.49 7.00 11.90
N ASP A 134 23.57 7.51 11.08
CA ASP A 134 22.26 6.88 10.89
C ASP A 134 22.39 5.52 10.19
N ASP A 135 21.58 4.56 10.61
CA ASP A 135 21.54 3.17 10.11
C ASP A 135 20.09 2.72 9.88
N SER A 136 19.90 1.60 9.16
CA SER A 136 18.55 1.18 8.79
C SER A 136 17.70 0.79 10.01
N LEU A 137 18.30 0.22 11.07
CA LEU A 137 17.55 -0.17 12.27
C LEU A 137 17.09 1.08 13.03
N ALA A 138 17.96 2.07 13.22
CA ALA A 138 17.59 3.32 13.88
C ALA A 138 16.49 4.05 13.12
N ARG A 139 16.59 4.10 11.78
CA ARG A 139 15.57 4.72 10.92
C ARG A 139 14.24 3.99 10.97
N THR A 140 14.25 2.66 10.88
CA THR A 140 13.04 1.82 10.95
C THR A 140 12.37 1.93 12.33
N ARG A 141 13.15 1.95 13.42
CA ARG A 141 12.62 2.14 14.77
C ARG A 141 11.90 3.48 14.92
N ARG A 142 12.48 4.57 14.38
CA ARG A 142 11.83 5.88 14.39
C ARG A 142 10.53 5.86 13.59
N LEU A 143 10.53 5.21 12.43
CA LEU A 143 9.34 5.08 11.60
C LEU A 143 8.22 4.31 12.33
N LEU A 144 8.57 3.16 12.91
CA LEU A 144 7.64 2.35 13.70
C LEU A 144 7.06 3.14 14.88
N TYR A 145 7.91 3.84 15.62
CA TYR A 145 7.48 4.70 16.72
C TYR A 145 6.48 5.77 16.25
N VAL A 146 6.78 6.46 15.15
CA VAL A 146 5.93 7.53 14.62
C VAL A 146 4.56 7.01 14.16
N THR A 147 4.45 5.78 13.67
CA THR A 147 3.15 5.21 13.31
C THR A 147 2.40 4.63 14.49
N CYS A 148 3.08 3.91 15.37
CA CYS A 148 2.44 3.36 16.56
C CYS A 148 1.92 4.45 17.50
N SER A 149 2.62 5.58 17.60
CA SER A 149 2.21 6.73 18.43
C SER A 149 1.02 7.52 17.88
N ARG A 150 0.46 7.13 16.72
CA ARG A 150 -0.78 7.72 16.19
C ARG A 150 -2.02 7.16 16.86
N ALA A 151 -1.91 6.02 17.55
CA ALA A 151 -3.01 5.38 18.25
C ALA A 151 -3.30 6.08 19.58
N GLU A 152 -4.53 6.52 19.78
CA GLU A 152 -4.99 7.07 21.06
C GLU A 152 -5.52 5.96 22.01
N GLU A 153 -6.24 4.98 21.48
CA GLU A 153 -6.91 3.94 22.28
C GLU A 153 -6.37 2.54 22.00
N SER A 154 -6.19 2.17 20.73
CA SER A 154 -5.82 0.79 20.36
C SER A 154 -4.85 0.74 19.19
N LEU A 155 -3.87 -0.16 19.30
CA LEU A 155 -2.86 -0.40 18.27
C LEU A 155 -2.84 -1.89 17.91
N ALA A 156 -2.88 -2.18 16.61
CA ALA A 156 -2.55 -3.50 16.07
C ALA A 156 -1.33 -3.37 15.15
N ILE A 157 -0.41 -4.33 15.20
CA ILE A 157 0.74 -4.41 14.28
C ILE A 157 0.65 -5.73 13.55
N VAL A 158 0.48 -5.67 12.23
CA VAL A 158 0.46 -6.85 11.36
C VAL A 158 1.80 -6.93 10.66
N VAL A 159 2.50 -8.05 10.80
CA VAL A 159 3.84 -8.25 10.22
C VAL A 159 3.81 -9.39 9.22
N TYR A 160 4.05 -9.06 7.96
CA TYR A 160 4.36 -10.03 6.92
C TYR A 160 5.85 -10.35 6.98
N THR A 161 6.18 -11.59 7.30
CA THR A 161 7.57 -12.06 7.36
C THR A 161 7.63 -13.55 7.06
N ALA A 162 8.71 -13.98 6.41
CA ALA A 162 8.95 -15.39 6.12
C ALA A 162 9.28 -16.23 7.38
N GLN A 163 9.59 -15.59 8.52
CA GLN A 163 9.97 -16.28 9.76
C GLN A 163 9.17 -15.77 10.98
N PRO A 164 7.84 -16.00 11.01
CA PRO A 164 6.96 -15.44 12.05
C PRO A 164 7.29 -15.95 13.45
N ALA A 165 7.73 -17.21 13.58
CA ALA A 165 8.16 -17.78 14.86
C ALA A 165 9.39 -17.06 15.44
N THR A 166 10.36 -16.74 14.59
CA THR A 166 11.55 -15.98 14.97
C THR A 166 11.19 -14.56 15.38
N ALA A 167 10.35 -13.87 14.59
CA ALA A 167 9.87 -12.53 14.94
C ALA A 167 9.16 -12.53 16.31
N LYS A 168 8.25 -13.48 16.54
CA LYS A 168 7.54 -13.65 17.83
C LYS A 168 8.54 -13.82 18.98
N GLN A 169 9.48 -14.75 18.85
CA GLN A 169 10.49 -14.99 19.89
C GLN A 169 11.30 -13.73 20.19
N ARG A 170 11.77 -13.02 19.16
CA ARG A 170 12.62 -11.82 19.32
C ARG A 170 11.89 -10.66 19.98
N VAL A 171 10.63 -10.45 19.63
CA VAL A 171 9.78 -9.40 20.23
C VAL A 171 9.53 -9.68 21.71
N ILE A 172 9.31 -10.95 22.08
CA ILE A 172 9.17 -11.37 23.48
C ILE A 172 10.50 -11.21 24.24
N GLU A 173 11.62 -11.67 23.68
CA GLU A 173 12.97 -11.54 24.27
C GLU A 173 13.36 -10.07 24.48
N ALA A 174 12.96 -9.19 23.56
CA ALA A 174 13.17 -7.75 23.66
C ALA A 174 12.22 -7.07 24.68
N GLY A 175 11.23 -7.80 25.20
CA GLY A 175 10.22 -7.27 26.13
C GLY A 175 9.25 -6.28 25.50
N TRP A 176 9.03 -6.37 24.19
CA TRP A 176 8.14 -5.44 23.47
C TRP A 176 6.67 -5.81 23.62
N LEU A 177 6.36 -7.11 23.59
CA LEU A 177 5.02 -7.67 23.73
C LEU A 177 5.08 -8.97 24.54
N GLN A 178 3.99 -9.28 25.23
CA GLN A 178 3.78 -10.55 25.92
C GLN A 178 3.39 -11.66 24.94
N PRO A 179 3.64 -12.94 25.27
CA PRO A 179 3.30 -14.07 24.40
C PRO A 179 1.82 -14.13 23.98
N GLU A 180 0.91 -13.67 24.85
CA GLU A 180 -0.54 -13.64 24.64
C GLU A 180 -1.00 -12.47 23.76
N GLU A 181 -0.15 -11.45 23.58
CA GLU A 181 -0.40 -10.31 22.70
C GLU A 181 0.00 -10.59 21.24
N ILE A 182 0.50 -11.80 20.94
CA ILE A 182 1.05 -12.16 19.63
C ILE A 182 0.37 -13.43 19.09
N GLU A 183 -0.35 -13.26 17.99
CA GLU A 183 -0.93 -14.34 17.18
C GLU A 183 -0.12 -14.55 15.89
N ILE A 184 0.14 -15.81 15.55
CA ILE A 184 0.69 -16.20 14.24
C ILE A 184 -0.46 -16.84 13.48
N LEU A 185 -0.81 -16.26 12.33
CA LEU A 185 -1.89 -16.69 11.46
C LEU A 185 -1.41 -17.68 10.39
#